data_AF-A0A7Y6ZD52-F1
#
_entry.id   AF-A0A7Y6ZD52-F1
#
_cell.length_a   1.000
_cell.length_b   1.000
_cell.length_c   1.000
_cell.angle_alpha   90.00
_cell.angle_beta   90.00
_cell.angle_gamma   90.00
#
_symmetry.space_group_name_H-M   'P 1'
#
loop_
_entity.id
_entity.type
_entity.pdbx_description
1 polymer ?
#
loop_
_entity_poly.entity_id
_entity_poly.type
_entity_poly.pdbx_seq_one_letter_code
_entity_poly.pdbx_strand_id
1 'polypeptide(L)'
;MKNAVKRTALLAALTTAIATVAFAHGDVTPQPVNTDALPDVGEEWLTENPYRAEEAGEEVWLKAIEIGSSGYNQNCARCHGLGVVSGGLAPDLRYLEAEEYGDEWFVERFQHGMTQNGITKMPAFGELLGQKAAWAIRTYIETRPDDGALDNHMTRLIEIRDHLLAGDVENPTGVQEELASIAAEVETGSGAPVADSVAFEAARNMTDDPATWKHTADLLTVGLSAAE
;
A
#
# COMPACT_ATOMS: atom_id res chain seq x y z
N MET A 1 -20.68 37.45 -39.87
CA MET A 1 -19.31 36.86 -39.82
C MET A 1 -18.78 36.72 -38.39
N LYS A 2 -18.74 37.78 -37.56
CA LYS A 2 -18.23 37.70 -36.17
C LYS A 2 -18.91 36.64 -35.26
N ASN A 3 -20.22 36.43 -35.41
CA ASN A 3 -20.96 35.42 -34.63
C ASN A 3 -20.73 33.98 -35.09
N ALA A 4 -20.35 33.77 -36.35
CA ALA A 4 -20.00 32.44 -36.86
C ALA A 4 -18.63 32.01 -36.30
N VAL A 5 -17.64 32.91 -36.34
CA VAL A 5 -16.30 32.68 -35.78
C VAL A 5 -16.33 32.38 -34.29
N LYS A 6 -17.18 33.08 -33.51
CA LYS A 6 -17.37 32.81 -32.07
C LYS A 6 -17.98 31.43 -31.80
N ARG A 7 -18.93 30.97 -32.63
CA ARG A 7 -19.55 29.65 -32.50
C ARG A 7 -18.58 28.52 -32.87
N THR A 8 -17.77 28.71 -33.90
CA THR A 8 -16.74 27.73 -34.31
C THR A 8 -15.63 27.60 -33.27
N ALA A 9 -15.20 28.71 -32.65
CA ALA A 9 -14.22 28.69 -31.57
C ALA A 9 -14.75 27.98 -30.30
N LEU A 10 -16.04 28.16 -29.98
CA LEU A 10 -16.66 27.51 -28.82
C LEU A 10 -16.81 25.98 -29.03
N LEU A 11 -17.16 25.54 -30.24
CA LEU A 11 -17.21 24.10 -30.56
C LEU A 11 -15.83 23.44 -30.51
N ALA A 12 -14.78 24.11 -31.00
CA ALA A 12 -13.42 23.58 -30.98
C ALA A 12 -12.85 23.47 -29.56
N ALA A 13 -13.16 24.42 -28.67
CA ALA A 13 -12.79 24.34 -27.26
C ALA A 13 -13.49 23.17 -26.54
N LEU A 14 -14.77 22.94 -26.86
CA LEU A 14 -15.54 21.84 -26.26
C LEU A 14 -15.05 20.46 -26.73
N THR A 15 -14.69 20.30 -28.01
CA THR A 15 -14.15 19.04 -28.52
C THR A 15 -12.75 18.73 -27.97
N THR A 16 -11.92 19.75 -27.74
CA THR A 16 -10.59 19.57 -27.14
C THR A 16 -10.70 19.20 -25.65
N ALA A 17 -11.66 19.78 -24.92
CA ALA A 17 -11.92 19.45 -23.52
C ALA A 17 -12.49 18.04 -23.32
N ILE A 18 -13.24 17.50 -24.29
CA ILE A 18 -13.76 16.11 -24.23
C ILE A 18 -12.63 15.10 -24.50
N ALA A 19 -11.67 15.44 -25.37
CA ALA A 19 -10.54 14.55 -25.68
C ALA A 19 -9.62 14.30 -24.48
N THR A 20 -9.49 15.26 -23.54
CA THR A 20 -8.69 15.06 -22.31
C THR A 20 -9.34 14.13 -21.31
N VAL A 21 -10.67 13.94 -21.35
CA VAL A 21 -11.38 13.02 -20.44
C VAL A 21 -11.15 11.55 -20.86
N ALA A 22 -10.90 11.30 -22.15
CA ALA A 22 -10.67 9.95 -22.67
C ALA A 22 -9.32 9.33 -22.26
N PHE A 23 -8.35 10.15 -21.85
CA PHE A 23 -7.03 9.72 -21.36
C PHE A 23 -6.94 9.67 -19.83
N ALA A 24 -8.03 9.90 -19.10
CA ALA A 24 -8.04 9.85 -17.65
C ALA A 24 -8.05 8.41 -17.09
N HIS A 25 -8.27 7.42 -17.96
CA HIS A 25 -7.99 6.03 -17.63
C HIS A 25 -6.51 5.78 -17.92
N GLY A 26 -5.69 5.72 -16.87
CA GLY A 26 -4.30 5.29 -16.98
C GLY A 26 -4.19 3.94 -17.70
N ASP A 27 -3.00 3.64 -18.22
CA ASP A 27 -2.75 2.40 -18.94
C ASP A 27 -3.20 1.20 -18.10
N VAL A 28 -4.03 0.34 -18.70
CA VAL A 28 -4.57 -0.86 -18.05
C VAL A 28 -3.64 -2.07 -18.22
N THR A 29 -2.50 -1.90 -18.89
CA THR A 29 -1.43 -2.89 -18.88
C THR A 29 -0.77 -2.96 -17.50
N PRO A 30 -0.44 -4.15 -16.99
CA PRO A 30 0.35 -4.29 -15.77
C PRO A 30 1.64 -3.48 -15.85
N GLN A 31 1.94 -2.76 -14.78
CA GLN A 31 3.11 -1.92 -14.67
C GLN A 31 4.26 -2.71 -14.04
N PRO A 32 5.48 -2.65 -14.61
CA PRO A 32 6.62 -3.40 -14.10
C PRO A 32 6.98 -2.94 -12.69
N VAL A 33 7.42 -3.90 -11.87
CA VAL A 33 7.87 -3.66 -10.49
C VAL A 33 9.38 -3.82 -10.45
N ASN A 34 10.11 -2.79 -10.01
CA ASN A 34 11.55 -2.91 -9.80
C ASN A 34 11.80 -3.69 -8.50
N THR A 35 12.46 -4.85 -8.63
CA THR A 35 12.77 -5.76 -7.52
C THR A 35 14.27 -5.99 -7.32
N ASP A 36 15.11 -5.14 -7.93
CA ASP A 36 16.57 -5.29 -7.92
C ASP A 36 17.17 -5.24 -6.50
N ALA A 37 16.51 -4.53 -5.59
CA ALA A 37 16.94 -4.40 -4.20
C ALA A 37 16.54 -5.58 -3.30
N LEU A 38 15.79 -6.56 -3.82
CA LEU A 38 15.37 -7.75 -3.05
C LEU A 38 16.31 -8.92 -3.34
N PRO A 39 16.52 -9.83 -2.35
CA PRO A 39 17.20 -11.10 -2.60
C PRO A 39 16.60 -11.86 -3.77
N ASP A 40 17.43 -12.57 -4.52
CA ASP A 40 16.94 -13.40 -5.61
C ASP A 40 16.16 -14.60 -5.09
N VAL A 41 15.08 -14.91 -5.80
CA VAL A 41 14.28 -16.12 -5.63
C VAL A 41 14.53 -16.99 -6.86
N GLY A 42 14.50 -18.31 -6.70
CA GLY A 42 14.74 -19.24 -7.80
C GLY A 42 13.72 -19.10 -8.95
N GLU A 43 13.96 -19.84 -10.04
CA GLU A 43 13.01 -19.91 -11.15
C GLU A 43 11.75 -20.71 -10.79
N GLU A 44 11.89 -21.68 -9.88
CA GLU A 44 10.77 -22.43 -9.35
C GLU A 44 9.97 -21.55 -8.37
N TRP A 45 8.65 -21.62 -8.48
CA TRP A 45 7.76 -20.88 -7.59
C TRP A 45 7.82 -21.48 -6.19
N LEU A 46 8.17 -20.64 -5.23
CA LEU A 46 8.10 -20.93 -3.82
C LEU A 46 6.64 -21.08 -3.40
N THR A 47 6.42 -21.81 -2.33
CA THR A 47 5.09 -22.03 -1.73
C THR A 47 4.83 -21.11 -0.53
N GLU A 48 5.88 -20.52 0.05
CA GLU A 48 5.81 -19.64 1.21
C GLU A 48 6.54 -18.32 0.94
N ASN A 49 6.11 -17.25 1.62
CA ASN A 49 6.67 -15.92 1.46
C ASN A 49 8.13 -15.84 1.97
N PRO A 50 9.12 -15.66 1.07
CA PRO A 50 10.54 -15.64 1.45
C PRO A 50 10.97 -14.32 2.10
N TYR A 51 10.11 -13.29 2.12
CA TYR A 51 10.48 -11.95 2.57
C TYR A 51 9.87 -11.58 3.93
N ARG A 52 9.36 -12.55 4.70
CA ARG A 52 8.96 -12.31 6.09
C ARG A 52 10.18 -11.99 6.95
N ALA A 53 9.98 -11.17 7.99
CA ALA A 53 11.08 -10.63 8.80
C ALA A 53 11.91 -11.73 9.48
N GLU A 54 11.28 -12.82 9.91
CA GLU A 54 11.91 -13.97 10.56
C GLU A 54 12.86 -14.74 9.63
N GLU A 55 12.61 -14.74 8.32
CA GLU A 55 13.39 -15.48 7.32
C GLU A 55 14.43 -14.57 6.64
N ALA A 56 14.00 -13.39 6.20
CA ALA A 56 14.84 -12.49 5.39
C ALA A 56 15.54 -11.39 6.20
N GLY A 57 15.16 -11.19 7.46
CA GLY A 57 15.58 -10.07 8.28
C GLY A 57 14.77 -8.80 8.01
N GLU A 58 14.76 -7.91 9.02
CA GLU A 58 13.93 -6.70 9.03
C GLU A 58 14.21 -5.75 7.86
N GLU A 59 15.48 -5.58 7.47
CA GLU A 59 15.85 -4.70 6.35
C GLU A 59 15.23 -5.16 5.03
N VAL A 60 15.29 -6.46 4.74
CA VAL A 60 14.69 -7.03 3.52
C VAL A 60 13.17 -6.97 3.59
N TRP A 61 12.59 -7.30 4.74
CA TRP A 61 11.14 -7.23 4.94
C TRP A 61 10.59 -5.83 4.70
N LEU A 62 11.24 -4.80 5.27
CA LEU A 62 10.87 -3.39 5.04
C LEU A 62 11.02 -2.99 3.57
N LYS A 63 12.09 -3.44 2.90
CA LYS A 63 12.28 -3.19 1.47
C LYS A 63 11.20 -3.87 0.62
N ALA A 64 10.78 -5.08 1.00
CA ALA A 64 9.72 -5.82 0.35
C ALA A 64 8.36 -5.12 0.52
N ILE A 65 8.06 -4.57 1.71
CA ILE A 65 6.86 -3.75 1.93
C ILE A 65 6.87 -2.51 1.04
N GLU A 66 7.98 -1.78 0.96
CA GLU A 66 8.10 -0.57 0.13
C GLU A 66 7.84 -0.87 -1.36
N ILE A 67 8.54 -1.88 -1.89
CA ILE A 67 8.39 -2.31 -3.28
C ILE A 67 6.99 -2.88 -3.53
N GLY A 68 6.48 -3.66 -2.58
CA GLY A 68 5.17 -4.28 -2.60
C GLY A 68 4.04 -3.25 -2.62
N SER A 69 4.13 -2.21 -1.80
CA SER A 69 3.18 -1.09 -1.75
C SER A 69 3.08 -0.40 -3.11
N SER A 70 4.24 -0.10 -3.73
CA SER A 70 4.29 0.48 -5.07
C SER A 70 3.69 -0.46 -6.12
N GLY A 71 4.08 -1.74 -6.13
CA GLY A 71 3.57 -2.74 -7.06
C GLY A 71 2.06 -2.97 -6.93
N TYR A 72 1.57 -3.04 -5.69
CA TYR A 72 0.16 -3.20 -5.35
C TYR A 72 -0.68 -2.01 -5.81
N ASN A 73 -0.23 -0.78 -5.50
CA ASN A 73 -0.97 0.43 -5.86
C ASN A 73 -1.10 0.60 -7.39
N GLN A 74 -0.10 0.15 -8.14
CA GLN A 74 -0.12 0.23 -9.61
C GLN A 74 -0.97 -0.88 -10.25
N ASN A 75 -0.97 -2.09 -9.70
CA ASN A 75 -1.51 -3.27 -10.38
C ASN A 75 -2.79 -3.85 -9.74
N CYS A 76 -3.04 -3.62 -8.45
CA CYS A 76 -4.01 -4.36 -7.66
C CYS A 76 -5.10 -3.45 -7.06
N ALA A 77 -4.71 -2.25 -6.59
CA ALA A 77 -5.57 -1.37 -5.80
C ALA A 77 -6.86 -0.93 -6.50
N ARG A 78 -6.87 -0.90 -7.84
CA ARG A 78 -8.10 -0.58 -8.60
C ARG A 78 -9.25 -1.56 -8.34
N CYS A 79 -8.93 -2.82 -8.07
CA CYS A 79 -9.92 -3.88 -7.85
C CYS A 79 -10.07 -4.23 -6.37
N HIS A 80 -8.95 -4.33 -5.66
CA HIS A 80 -8.88 -4.75 -4.27
C HIS A 80 -8.88 -3.58 -3.27
N GLY A 81 -8.89 -2.35 -3.78
CA GLY A 81 -8.94 -1.11 -3.00
C GLY A 81 -7.56 -0.60 -2.56
N LEU A 82 -7.49 0.66 -2.15
CA LEU A 82 -6.26 1.25 -1.61
C LEU A 82 -5.99 0.69 -0.22
N GLY A 83 -4.73 0.49 0.14
CA GLY A 83 -4.40 -0.10 1.44
C GLY A 83 -4.94 -1.51 1.63
N VAL A 84 -5.33 -2.19 0.54
CA VAL A 84 -5.92 -3.53 0.55
C VAL A 84 -7.36 -3.59 1.06
N VAL A 85 -7.97 -2.44 1.35
CA VAL A 85 -9.35 -2.33 1.84
C VAL A 85 -10.31 -2.31 0.66
N SER A 86 -11.07 -3.40 0.47
CA SER A 86 -11.93 -3.52 -0.71
C SER A 86 -13.19 -2.66 -0.63
N GLY A 87 -13.49 -1.95 -1.74
CA GLY A 87 -14.78 -1.30 -1.98
C GLY A 87 -15.89 -2.22 -2.50
N GLY A 88 -15.68 -3.54 -2.49
CA GLY A 88 -16.66 -4.56 -2.89
C GLY A 88 -16.56 -5.05 -4.35
N LEU A 89 -15.57 -4.58 -5.12
CA LEU A 89 -15.34 -5.05 -6.50
C LEU A 89 -14.61 -6.41 -6.54
N ALA A 90 -13.59 -6.57 -5.71
CA ALA A 90 -12.86 -7.82 -5.50
C ALA A 90 -12.75 -8.10 -3.99
N PRO A 91 -12.25 -9.26 -3.54
CA PRO A 91 -12.08 -9.53 -2.10
C PRO A 91 -11.12 -8.54 -1.43
N ASP A 92 -11.39 -8.22 -0.16
CA ASP A 92 -10.44 -7.56 0.74
C ASP A 92 -9.31 -8.55 1.05
N LEU A 93 -8.07 -8.19 0.72
CA LEU A 93 -6.94 -9.13 0.88
C LEU A 93 -6.26 -9.01 2.24
N ARG A 94 -6.68 -8.08 3.12
CA ARG A 94 -6.13 -8.00 4.49
C ARG A 94 -6.35 -9.31 5.23
N TYR A 95 -7.46 -9.98 4.94
CA TYR A 95 -7.87 -11.24 5.56
C TYR A 95 -7.30 -12.49 4.90
N LEU A 96 -6.37 -12.35 3.95
CA LEU A 96 -5.66 -13.50 3.41
C LEU A 96 -4.52 -13.87 4.36
N GLU A 97 -4.74 -14.92 5.15
CA GLU A 97 -3.90 -15.40 6.26
C GLU A 97 -2.41 -15.42 5.90
N ALA A 98 -1.55 -14.88 6.77
CA ALA A 98 -0.10 -14.83 6.58
C ALA A 98 0.57 -16.17 6.95
N GLU A 99 0.18 -17.23 6.25
CA GLU A 99 0.66 -18.59 6.43
C GLU A 99 0.73 -19.33 5.09
N GLU A 100 1.30 -20.54 5.08
CA GLU A 100 1.52 -21.37 3.88
C GLU A 100 0.24 -21.50 3.03
N TYR A 101 -0.92 -21.78 3.63
CA TYR A 101 -2.16 -21.92 2.88
C TYR A 101 -2.61 -20.62 2.19
N GLY A 102 -2.43 -19.48 2.87
CA GLY A 102 -2.70 -18.16 2.27
C GLY A 102 -1.70 -17.81 1.16
N ASP A 103 -0.45 -18.25 1.29
CA ASP A 103 0.60 -18.05 0.31
C ASP A 103 0.36 -18.87 -0.96
N GLU A 104 0.00 -20.15 -0.83
CA GLU A 104 -0.41 -20.98 -1.96
C GLU A 104 -1.57 -20.36 -2.72
N TRP A 105 -2.59 -19.87 -2.00
CA TRP A 105 -3.72 -19.18 -2.62
C TRP A 105 -3.25 -17.94 -3.38
N PHE A 106 -2.45 -17.10 -2.74
CA PHE A 106 -1.94 -15.86 -3.34
C PHE A 106 -1.15 -16.15 -4.62
N VAL A 107 -0.20 -17.09 -4.54
CA VAL A 107 0.70 -17.43 -5.64
C VAL A 107 -0.07 -18.00 -6.83
N GLU A 108 -0.98 -18.94 -6.60
CA GLU A 108 -1.82 -19.53 -7.66
C GLU A 108 -2.57 -18.43 -8.43
N ARG A 109 -3.10 -17.45 -7.70
CA ARG A 109 -3.98 -16.41 -8.23
C ARG A 109 -3.19 -15.26 -8.85
N PHE A 110 -2.02 -14.95 -8.31
CA PHE A 110 -1.07 -14.04 -8.93
C PHE A 110 -0.57 -14.61 -10.25
N GLN A 111 -0.17 -15.88 -10.27
CA GLN A 111 0.37 -16.53 -11.45
C GLN A 111 -0.65 -16.66 -12.57
N HIS A 112 -1.83 -17.19 -12.25
CA HIS A 112 -2.79 -17.64 -13.26
C HIS A 112 -4.04 -16.76 -13.37
N GLY A 113 -4.18 -15.79 -12.48
CA GLY A 113 -5.35 -14.91 -12.43
C GLY A 113 -6.62 -15.66 -12.04
N MET A 114 -7.76 -15.14 -12.48
CA MET A 114 -9.06 -15.76 -12.29
C MET A 114 -9.94 -15.51 -13.50
N THR A 115 -10.44 -16.58 -14.11
CA THR A 115 -11.48 -16.50 -15.14
C THR A 115 -12.72 -17.24 -14.66
N GLN A 116 -13.87 -16.59 -14.74
CA GLN A 116 -15.16 -17.18 -14.37
C GLN A 116 -16.16 -16.95 -15.50
N ASN A 117 -16.80 -18.03 -15.96
CA ASN A 117 -17.77 -18.00 -17.06
C ASN A 117 -17.21 -17.35 -18.35
N GLY A 118 -15.94 -17.60 -18.65
CA GLY A 118 -15.24 -17.02 -19.81
C GLY A 118 -14.87 -15.54 -19.68
N ILE A 119 -15.10 -14.93 -18.52
CA ILE A 119 -14.74 -13.54 -18.24
C ILE A 119 -13.56 -13.50 -17.27
N THR A 120 -12.46 -12.88 -17.68
CA THR A 120 -11.31 -12.62 -16.81
C THR A 120 -11.73 -11.63 -15.70
N LYS A 121 -11.64 -12.10 -14.46
CA LYS A 121 -11.92 -11.33 -13.23
C LYS A 121 -10.64 -10.77 -12.62
N MET A 122 -9.54 -11.52 -12.72
CA MET A 122 -8.21 -11.13 -12.28
C MET A 122 -7.22 -11.51 -13.39
N PRO A 123 -6.37 -10.59 -13.87
CA PRO A 123 -5.31 -10.90 -14.83
C PRO A 123 -4.29 -11.88 -14.25
N ALA A 124 -3.62 -12.63 -15.12
CA ALA A 124 -2.44 -13.43 -14.78
C ALA A 124 -1.21 -12.51 -14.78
N PHE A 125 -0.45 -12.49 -13.69
CA PHE A 125 0.72 -11.63 -13.52
C PHE A 125 2.04 -12.39 -13.51
N GLY A 126 2.02 -13.73 -13.44
CA GLY A 126 3.22 -14.56 -13.27
C GLY A 126 4.33 -14.25 -14.26
N GLU A 127 4.04 -14.34 -15.56
CA GLU A 127 5.03 -14.03 -16.63
C GLU A 127 5.31 -12.54 -16.78
N LEU A 128 4.40 -11.67 -16.33
CA LEU A 128 4.48 -10.23 -16.57
C LEU A 128 5.34 -9.51 -15.52
N LEU A 129 5.17 -9.89 -14.25
CA LEU A 129 5.81 -9.23 -13.11
C LEU A 129 6.87 -10.12 -12.44
N GLY A 130 6.72 -11.45 -12.55
CA GLY A 130 7.64 -12.40 -11.95
C GLY A 130 7.46 -12.59 -10.44
N GLN A 131 8.15 -13.61 -9.92
CA GLN A 131 7.99 -14.09 -8.55
C GLN A 131 8.48 -13.08 -7.49
N LYS A 132 9.58 -12.36 -7.72
CA LYS A 132 10.07 -11.34 -6.77
C LYS A 132 9.02 -10.26 -6.51
N ALA A 133 8.31 -9.83 -7.56
CA ALA A 133 7.25 -8.84 -7.45
C ALA A 133 6.03 -9.40 -6.71
N ALA A 134 5.67 -10.66 -7.00
CA ALA A 134 4.60 -11.36 -6.30
C ALA A 134 4.82 -11.36 -4.78
N TRP A 135 6.01 -11.79 -4.34
CA TRP A 135 6.32 -11.87 -2.91
C TRP A 135 6.45 -10.52 -2.23
N ALA A 136 7.00 -9.50 -2.90
CA ALA A 136 7.01 -8.15 -2.36
C ALA A 136 5.57 -7.63 -2.11
N ILE A 137 4.68 -7.81 -3.10
CA ILE A 137 3.25 -7.46 -2.98
C ILE A 137 2.59 -8.27 -1.85
N ARG A 138 2.92 -9.55 -1.71
CA ARG A 138 2.41 -10.41 -0.64
C ARG A 138 2.82 -9.88 0.74
N THR A 139 4.09 -9.55 0.95
CA THR A 139 4.56 -8.97 2.22
C THR A 139 3.87 -7.65 2.54
N TYR A 140 3.61 -6.81 1.54
CA TYR A 140 2.81 -5.60 1.72
C TYR A 140 1.37 -5.90 2.17
N ILE A 141 0.72 -6.91 1.57
CA ILE A 141 -0.64 -7.33 1.91
C ILE A 141 -0.71 -7.88 3.33
N GLU A 142 0.20 -8.78 3.70
CA GLU A 142 0.23 -9.43 5.03
C GLU A 142 0.31 -8.40 6.17
N THR A 143 1.02 -7.30 5.94
CA THR A 143 1.31 -6.29 6.97
C THR A 143 0.22 -5.25 7.15
N ARG A 144 -0.92 -5.36 6.45
CA ARG A 144 -1.98 -4.37 6.58
C ARG A 144 -2.71 -4.49 7.94
N PRO A 145 -2.93 -3.35 8.63
CA PRO A 145 -3.74 -3.34 9.85
C PRO A 145 -5.14 -3.91 9.63
N ASP A 146 -5.69 -4.55 10.67
CA ASP A 146 -7.10 -4.92 10.68
C ASP A 146 -8.01 -3.68 10.72
N ASP A 147 -9.27 -3.87 10.38
CA ASP A 147 -10.32 -2.87 10.51
C ASP A 147 -10.46 -2.41 11.96
N GLY A 148 -10.42 -1.09 12.18
CA GLY A 148 -10.50 -0.49 13.52
C GLY A 148 -9.29 -0.75 14.43
N ALA A 149 -8.20 -1.35 13.93
CA ALA A 149 -7.02 -1.69 14.74
C ALA A 149 -6.35 -0.46 15.41
N LEU A 150 -6.62 0.75 14.93
CA LEU A 150 -6.11 2.00 15.48
C LEU A 150 -7.12 2.77 16.34
N ASP A 151 -8.39 2.35 16.40
CA ASP A 151 -9.50 3.15 16.98
C ASP A 151 -9.21 3.60 18.42
N ASN A 152 -8.64 2.69 19.23
CA ASN A 152 -8.31 2.97 20.63
C ASN A 152 -7.14 3.96 20.80
N HIS A 153 -6.35 4.17 19.74
CA HIS A 153 -5.17 5.03 19.73
C HIS A 153 -5.37 6.33 18.96
N MET A 154 -6.46 6.47 18.19
CA MET A 154 -6.71 7.62 17.30
C MET A 154 -6.55 8.97 18.01
N THR A 155 -7.20 9.14 19.16
CA THR A 155 -7.11 10.38 19.95
C THR A 155 -5.65 10.69 20.30
N ARG A 156 -4.88 9.69 20.75
CA ARG A 156 -3.51 9.88 21.18
C ARG A 156 -2.56 10.15 20.00
N LEU A 157 -2.75 9.47 18.87
CA LEU A 157 -1.97 9.69 17.66
C LEU A 157 -2.22 11.09 17.07
N ILE A 158 -3.45 11.61 17.17
CA ILE A 158 -3.80 12.99 16.81
C ILE A 158 -3.06 13.99 17.70
N GLU A 159 -3.05 13.76 19.02
CA GLU A 159 -2.30 14.61 19.96
C GLU A 159 -0.80 14.61 19.61
N ILE A 160 -0.19 13.43 19.42
CA ILE A 160 1.23 13.32 19.04
C ILE A 160 1.50 14.09 17.75
N ARG A 161 0.69 13.90 16.71
CA ARG A 161 0.80 14.63 15.44
C ARG A 161 0.77 16.14 15.66
N ASP A 162 -0.17 16.65 16.44
CA ASP A 162 -0.34 18.09 16.67
C ASP A 162 0.85 18.67 17.45
N HIS A 163 1.39 17.93 18.43
CA HIS A 163 2.63 18.30 19.12
C HIS A 163 3.84 18.36 18.17
N LEU A 164 3.99 17.37 17.28
CA LEU A 164 5.06 17.34 16.29
C LEU A 164 4.96 18.51 15.30
N LEU A 165 3.74 18.87 14.84
CA LEU A 165 3.51 20.02 13.97
C LEU A 165 3.84 21.35 14.65
N ALA A 166 3.58 21.46 15.95
CA ALA A 166 3.93 22.63 16.74
C ALA A 166 5.45 22.77 16.95
N GLY A 167 6.22 21.69 16.77
CA GLY A 167 7.65 21.64 17.10
C GLY A 167 7.92 21.71 18.60
N ASP A 168 6.92 21.44 19.42
CA ASP A 168 6.98 21.51 20.88
C ASP A 168 7.19 20.12 21.47
N VAL A 169 8.37 19.55 21.19
CA VAL A 169 8.73 18.16 21.56
C VAL A 169 9.84 18.18 22.59
N GLU A 170 9.47 18.18 23.87
CA GLU A 170 10.43 18.20 24.98
C GLU A 170 11.19 16.87 25.13
N ASN A 171 10.55 15.74 24.83
CA ASN A 171 11.12 14.40 24.92
C ASN A 171 10.91 13.60 23.61
N PRO A 172 11.71 13.85 22.56
CA PRO A 172 11.56 13.19 21.27
C PRO A 172 11.69 11.66 21.35
N THR A 173 12.65 11.16 22.12
CA THR A 173 12.83 9.72 22.33
C THR A 173 11.61 9.08 22.99
N GLY A 174 11.01 9.74 24.00
CA GLY A 174 9.79 9.23 24.63
C GLY A 174 8.60 9.18 23.69
N VAL A 175 8.47 10.15 22.77
CA VAL A 175 7.41 10.12 21.73
C VAL A 175 7.68 9.00 20.73
N GLN A 176 8.93 8.79 20.32
CA GLN A 176 9.31 7.68 19.45
C GLN A 176 8.99 6.31 20.09
N GLU A 177 9.34 6.13 21.36
CA GLU A 177 9.05 4.92 22.14
C GLU A 177 7.54 4.71 22.31
N GLU A 178 6.77 5.78 22.53
CA GLU A 178 5.31 5.71 22.61
C GLU A 178 4.68 5.30 21.27
N LEU A 179 5.14 5.88 20.15
CA LEU A 179 4.69 5.47 18.81
C LEU A 179 5.02 4.00 18.54
N ALA A 180 6.19 3.53 18.93
CA ALA A 180 6.58 2.13 18.81
C ALA A 180 5.70 1.20 19.68
N SER A 181 5.35 1.62 20.90
CA SER A 181 4.43 0.89 21.77
C SER A 181 3.04 0.79 21.17
N ILE A 182 2.51 1.90 20.64
CA ILE A 182 1.21 1.89 19.93
C ILE A 182 1.28 0.95 18.73
N ALA A 183 2.34 1.04 17.93
CA ALA A 183 2.52 0.21 16.74
C ALA A 183 2.52 -1.29 17.05
N ALA A 184 3.11 -1.70 18.18
CA ALA A 184 3.14 -3.09 18.63
C ALA A 184 1.77 -3.65 19.06
N GLU A 185 0.81 -2.78 19.36
CA GLU A 185 -0.57 -3.14 19.71
C GLU A 185 -1.49 -3.21 18.48
N VAL A 186 -1.04 -2.75 17.31
CA VAL A 186 -1.84 -2.76 16.07
C VAL A 186 -1.83 -4.16 15.46
N GLU A 187 -2.99 -4.82 15.47
CA GLU A 187 -3.18 -6.12 14.86
C GLU A 187 -3.25 -6.02 13.33
N THR A 188 -2.73 -7.03 12.63
CA THR A 188 -2.93 -7.18 11.18
C THR A 188 -4.19 -7.98 10.90
N GLY A 189 -4.86 -7.69 9.78
CA GLY A 189 -6.00 -8.50 9.35
C GLY A 189 -5.63 -9.93 8.93
N SER A 190 -4.36 -10.17 8.63
CA SER A 190 -3.85 -11.43 8.10
C SER A 190 -3.34 -12.38 9.19
N GLY A 191 -3.21 -11.89 10.43
CA GLY A 191 -2.53 -12.61 11.52
C GLY A 191 -1.00 -12.52 11.47
N ALA A 192 -0.42 -11.77 10.53
CA ALA A 192 1.01 -11.45 10.55
C ALA A 192 1.40 -10.71 11.86
N PRO A 193 2.62 -10.94 12.38
CA PRO A 193 3.00 -10.48 13.72
C PRO A 193 3.21 -8.96 13.82
N VAL A 194 3.42 -8.26 12.71
CA VAL A 194 3.69 -6.82 12.69
C VAL A 194 2.84 -6.14 11.63
N ALA A 195 2.09 -5.14 12.05
CA ALA A 195 1.38 -4.24 11.14
C ALA A 195 2.28 -3.09 10.70
N ASP A 196 2.39 -2.90 9.39
CA ASP A 196 2.90 -1.67 8.79
C ASP A 196 1.81 -0.58 8.88
N SER A 197 1.63 -0.11 10.11
CA SER A 197 0.67 0.89 10.52
C SER A 197 1.25 2.30 10.44
N VAL A 198 0.40 3.32 10.50
CA VAL A 198 0.86 4.71 10.57
C VAL A 198 1.71 4.97 11.81
N ALA A 199 1.42 4.30 12.94
CA ALA A 199 2.21 4.39 14.16
C ALA A 199 3.60 3.75 13.97
N PHE A 200 3.66 2.60 13.29
CA PHE A 200 4.91 1.92 12.96
C PHE A 200 5.81 2.81 12.08
N GLU A 201 5.26 3.35 10.99
CA GLU A 201 5.98 4.26 10.10
C GLU A 201 6.43 5.53 10.81
N ALA A 202 5.57 6.11 11.65
CA ALA A 202 5.90 7.28 12.44
C ALA A 202 7.05 7.01 13.43
N ALA A 203 7.02 5.88 14.13
CA ALA A 203 8.07 5.48 15.08
C ALA A 203 9.43 5.30 14.42
N ARG A 204 9.47 4.70 13.23
CA ARG A 204 10.72 4.48 12.47
C ARG A 204 11.32 5.75 11.91
N ASN A 205 10.48 6.71 11.51
CA ASN A 205 10.93 7.97 10.91
C ASN A 205 11.22 9.07 11.94
N MET A 206 10.70 8.95 13.16
CA MET A 206 10.95 9.91 14.22
C MET A 206 12.33 9.71 14.86
N THR A 207 13.06 10.80 15.07
CA THR A 207 14.33 10.81 15.82
C THR A 207 14.39 12.03 16.75
N ASP A 208 15.51 12.21 17.45
CA ASP A 208 15.80 13.41 18.22
C ASP A 208 16.12 14.64 17.34
N ASP A 209 16.35 14.47 16.04
CA ASP A 209 16.51 15.56 15.07
C ASP A 209 15.14 16.21 14.76
N PRO A 210 14.95 17.52 15.06
CA PRO A 210 13.73 18.25 14.74
C PRO A 210 13.35 18.26 13.25
N ALA A 211 14.32 18.03 12.35
CA ALA A 211 14.03 17.91 10.93
C ALA A 211 13.11 16.71 10.61
N THR A 212 13.11 15.68 11.46
CA THR A 212 12.28 14.48 11.28
C THR A 212 10.83 14.68 11.73
N TRP A 213 10.57 15.56 12.70
CA TRP A 213 9.25 15.68 13.34
C TRP A 213 8.15 16.11 12.37
N LYS A 214 8.48 17.03 11.46
CA LYS A 214 7.53 17.43 10.42
C LYS A 214 7.17 16.26 9.51
N HIS A 215 8.16 15.46 9.11
CA HIS A 215 7.90 14.30 8.26
C HIS A 215 7.03 13.26 9.01
N THR A 216 7.36 12.97 10.27
CA THR A 216 6.56 12.09 11.13
C THR A 216 5.12 12.60 11.29
N ALA A 217 4.93 13.91 11.48
CA ALA A 217 3.61 14.51 11.55
C ALA A 217 2.83 14.40 10.23
N ASP A 218 3.50 14.58 9.09
CA ASP A 218 2.87 14.43 7.77
C ASP A 218 2.43 12.97 7.56
N LEU A 219 3.24 11.98 7.96
CA LEU A 219 2.87 10.55 7.95
C LEU A 219 1.61 10.30 8.78
N LEU A 220 1.58 10.79 10.03
CA LEU A 220 0.41 10.69 10.90
C LEU A 220 -0.81 11.40 10.30
N THR A 221 -0.63 12.57 9.68
CA THR A 221 -1.71 13.32 9.04
C THR A 221 -2.38 12.50 7.94
N VAL A 222 -1.58 11.94 7.02
CA VAL A 222 -2.08 11.15 5.90
C VAL A 222 -2.68 9.84 6.39
N GLY A 223 -1.97 9.09 7.23
CA GLY A 223 -2.42 7.76 7.67
C GLY A 223 -3.67 7.80 8.54
N LEU A 224 -3.80 8.78 9.44
CA LEU A 224 -5.01 8.91 10.27
C LEU A 224 -6.23 9.30 9.43
N SER A 225 -6.06 10.12 8.38
CA SER A 225 -7.16 10.47 7.47
C SER A 225 -7.65 9.31 6.61
N ALA A 226 -6.82 8.27 6.43
CA ALA A 226 -7.18 7.05 5.72
C ALA A 226 -7.85 6.00 6.62
N ALA A 227 -7.79 6.19 7.94
CA ALA A 227 -8.39 5.31 8.95
C ALA A 227 -9.80 5.78 9.40
N GLU A 228 -10.22 7.00 9.03
CA GLU A 228 -11.57 7.56 9.24
C GLU A 228 -12.55 7.17 8.12
#